data_AF-A0A8E0RRI8-F1
#
_entry.id   AF-A0A8E0RRI8-F1
#
_cell.length_a   1.000
_cell.length_b   1.000
_cell.length_c   1.000
_cell.angle_alpha   90.00
_cell.angle_beta   90.00
_cell.angle_gamma   90.00
#
_symmetry.space_group_name_H-M   'P 1'
#
loop_
_entity.id
_entity.type
_entity.pdbx_description
1 polymer ?
#
loop_
_entity_poly.entity_id
_entity_poly.type
_entity_poly.pdbx_seq_one_letter_code
_entity_poly.pdbx_strand_id
1 'polypeptide(L)'
;MVCVQKADIYMFDEPSSYLDVQQRLKIAITIRELLDDRNFVIVVEHDLSVLDYLFDFICFLYGVPGAYGVATMPFSVREGINIFLDGMIPTKNLRFRETPLVFKVSKTANEEEVKRSSRYDYPAMVKKLGNFTLTAESGSFIDSGIVVMLGENGTGKTTLIRMSAGNLKPDDDVKSSVCYIQMTWKIS
;
A
#
# COMPACT_ATOMS: atom_id res chain seq x y z
N MET A 1 1.48 -6.71 -22.05
CA MET A 1 1.82 -7.78 -23.02
C MET A 1 0.76 -8.88 -23.02
N VAL A 2 0.43 -9.44 -21.85
CA VAL A 2 -0.63 -10.46 -21.70
C VAL A 2 -1.99 -9.99 -22.26
N CYS A 3 -2.42 -8.77 -21.93
CA CYS A 3 -3.70 -8.19 -22.39
C CYS A 3 -3.83 -8.00 -23.92
N VAL A 4 -2.73 -8.09 -24.67
CA VAL A 4 -2.72 -7.88 -26.13
C VAL A 4 -2.85 -9.23 -26.87
N GLN A 5 -2.52 -10.33 -26.19
CA GLN A 5 -2.65 -11.66 -26.76
C GLN A 5 -4.12 -12.08 -26.73
N LYS A 6 -4.60 -12.63 -27.84
CA LYS A 6 -5.93 -13.26 -27.87
C LYS A 6 -5.82 -14.66 -27.29
N ALA A 7 -6.40 -14.87 -26.12
CA ALA A 7 -6.49 -16.15 -25.45
C ALA A 7 -7.89 -16.36 -24.88
N ASP A 8 -8.30 -17.62 -24.72
CA ASP A 8 -9.56 -17.98 -24.06
C ASP A 8 -9.43 -17.95 -22.52
N ILE A 9 -8.20 -18.06 -22.00
CA ILE A 9 -7.92 -18.06 -20.56
C ILE A 9 -6.78 -17.08 -20.27
N TYR A 10 -7.03 -16.15 -19.36
CA TYR A 10 -6.03 -15.22 -18.83
C TYR A 10 -5.77 -15.54 -17.36
N MET A 11 -4.49 -15.64 -16.99
CA MET A 11 -4.07 -15.81 -15.61
C MET A 11 -3.14 -14.68 -15.21
N PHE A 12 -3.43 -14.02 -14.10
CA PHE A 12 -2.62 -12.95 -13.53
C PHE A 12 -2.18 -13.36 -12.12
N ASP A 13 -0.88 -13.37 -11.88
CA ASP A 13 -0.30 -13.69 -10.58
C ASP A 13 0.27 -12.40 -9.96
N GLU A 14 -0.36 -11.93 -8.88
CA GLU A 14 -0.04 -10.69 -8.17
C GLU A 14 0.21 -9.45 -9.06
N PRO A 15 -0.73 -9.08 -9.96
CA PRO A 15 -0.53 -7.95 -10.86
C PRO A 15 -0.41 -6.59 -10.15
N SER A 16 -0.88 -6.46 -8.91
CA SER A 16 -0.79 -5.22 -8.11
C SER A 16 0.59 -4.96 -7.48
N SER A 17 1.52 -5.94 -7.54
CA SER A 17 2.81 -5.87 -6.86
C SER A 17 3.67 -4.68 -7.32
N TYR A 18 4.24 -3.96 -6.35
CA TYR A 18 5.07 -2.75 -6.52
C TYR A 18 4.39 -1.52 -7.15
N LEU A 19 3.08 -1.56 -7.36
CA LEU A 19 2.34 -0.43 -7.94
C LEU A 19 1.78 0.52 -6.89
N ASP A 20 1.58 1.77 -7.28
CA ASP A 20 0.86 2.74 -6.45
C ASP A 20 -0.65 2.50 -6.46
N VAL A 21 -1.34 3.07 -5.49
CA VAL A 21 -2.80 2.99 -5.35
C VAL A 21 -3.53 3.32 -6.66
N GLN A 22 -3.16 4.39 -7.36
CA GLN A 22 -3.82 4.77 -8.62
C GLN A 22 -3.55 3.75 -9.75
N GLN A 23 -2.31 3.26 -9.84
CA GLN A 23 -1.91 2.27 -10.84
C GLN A 23 -2.61 0.93 -10.60
N ARG A 24 -2.75 0.51 -9.33
CA ARG A 24 -3.49 -0.70 -8.94
C ARG A 24 -4.94 -0.65 -9.41
N LEU A 25 -5.63 0.47 -9.16
CA LEU A 25 -7.00 0.67 -9.62
C LEU A 25 -7.09 0.68 -11.15
N LYS A 26 -6.12 1.28 -11.84
CA LYS A 26 -6.11 1.30 -13.30
C LYS A 26 -5.95 -0.11 -13.89
N ILE A 27 -5.04 -0.91 -13.34
CA ILE A 27 -4.87 -2.31 -13.75
C ILE A 27 -6.13 -3.11 -13.46
N ALA A 28 -6.77 -2.89 -12.31
CA ALA A 28 -8.02 -3.55 -11.98
C ALA A 28 -9.08 -3.36 -13.07
N ILE A 29 -9.29 -2.10 -13.47
CA ILE A 29 -10.24 -1.74 -14.52
C ILE A 29 -9.82 -2.36 -15.86
N THR A 30 -8.54 -2.27 -16.23
CA THR A 30 -8.07 -2.84 -17.51
C THR A 30 -8.19 -4.37 -17.55
N ILE A 31 -7.95 -5.08 -16.45
CA ILE A 31 -8.18 -6.53 -16.38
C ILE A 31 -9.67 -6.84 -16.51
N ARG A 32 -10.52 -6.02 -15.88
CA ARG A 32 -11.98 -6.16 -15.98
C ARG A 32 -12.49 -5.96 -17.41
N GLU A 33 -11.91 -5.01 -18.13
CA GLU A 33 -12.23 -4.74 -19.54
C GLU A 33 -11.82 -5.87 -20.49
N LEU A 34 -10.92 -6.78 -20.07
CA LEU A 34 -10.56 -7.95 -20.86
C LEU A 34 -11.62 -9.06 -20.78
N LEU A 35 -12.52 -9.02 -19.80
CA LEU A 35 -13.53 -10.05 -19.62
C LEU A 35 -14.60 -9.93 -20.71
N ASP A 36 -14.77 -11.00 -21.48
CA ASP A 36 -15.80 -11.17 -22.51
C ASP A 36 -16.58 -12.48 -22.24
N ASP A 37 -17.74 -12.66 -22.88
CA ASP A 37 -18.57 -13.88 -22.75
C ASP A 37 -17.88 -15.18 -23.23
N ARG A 38 -16.67 -15.08 -23.79
CA ARG A 38 -15.92 -16.20 -24.39
C ARG A 38 -14.61 -16.51 -23.68
N ASN A 39 -14.25 -15.76 -22.64
CA ASN A 39 -12.99 -15.95 -21.96
C ASN A 39 -13.16 -16.09 -20.45
N PHE A 40 -12.09 -16.60 -19.82
CA PHE A 40 -12.00 -16.75 -18.38
C PHE A 40 -10.78 -16.01 -17.87
N VAL A 41 -10.96 -15.25 -16.80
CA VAL A 41 -9.88 -14.52 -16.14
C VAL A 41 -9.72 -15.05 -14.72
N ILE A 42 -8.50 -15.47 -14.38
CA ILE A 42 -8.12 -15.88 -13.04
C ILE A 42 -7.05 -14.91 -12.55
N VAL A 43 -7.27 -14.33 -11.37
CA VAL A 43 -6.32 -13.40 -10.76
C VAL A 43 -5.99 -13.89 -9.35
N VAL A 44 -4.72 -13.87 -9.00
CA VAL A 44 -4.23 -14.11 -7.64
C VAL A 44 -3.80 -12.77 -7.07
N GLU A 45 -4.37 -12.39 -5.92
CA GLU A 45 -4.07 -11.14 -5.24
C GLU A 45 -4.00 -11.33 -3.72
N HIS A 46 -3.18 -10.50 -3.09
CA HIS A 46 -3.06 -10.43 -1.63
C HIS A 46 -3.62 -9.13 -1.05
N ASP A 47 -3.94 -8.15 -1.90
CA ASP A 47 -4.45 -6.84 -1.50
C ASP A 47 -5.98 -6.77 -1.58
N LEU A 48 -6.63 -6.65 -0.42
CA LEU A 48 -8.08 -6.50 -0.33
C LEU A 48 -8.63 -5.27 -1.06
N SER A 49 -7.84 -4.19 -1.16
CA SER A 49 -8.32 -2.90 -1.69
C SER A 49 -8.69 -2.96 -3.17
N VAL A 50 -8.13 -3.93 -3.90
CA VAL A 50 -8.35 -4.13 -5.32
C VAL A 50 -9.42 -5.20 -5.58
N LEU A 51 -9.71 -6.05 -4.58
CA LEU A 51 -10.58 -7.21 -4.76
C LEU A 51 -12.02 -6.82 -5.16
N ASP A 52 -12.54 -5.74 -4.55
CA ASP A 52 -13.90 -5.24 -4.81
C ASP A 52 -14.13 -4.83 -6.27
N TYR A 53 -13.08 -4.40 -6.97
CA TYR A 53 -13.16 -3.92 -8.35
C TYR A 53 -12.86 -5.01 -9.39
N LEU A 54 -12.08 -6.01 -9.00
CA LEU A 54 -11.56 -7.03 -9.91
C LEU A 54 -12.47 -8.26 -10.03
N PHE A 55 -12.96 -8.76 -8.90
CA PHE A 55 -13.47 -10.13 -8.82
C PHE A 55 -14.99 -10.16 -8.81
N ASP A 56 -15.58 -11.20 -9.41
CA ASP A 56 -16.99 -11.58 -9.17
C ASP A 56 -17.10 -12.64 -8.06
N PHE A 57 -16.11 -13.50 -8.00
CA PHE A 57 -16.02 -14.61 -7.07
C PHE A 57 -14.63 -14.67 -6.44
N ILE A 58 -14.58 -15.01 -5.16
CA ILE A 58 -13.34 -15.14 -4.39
C ILE A 58 -13.19 -16.58 -3.90
N CYS A 59 -12.03 -17.16 -4.13
CA CYS A 59 -11.63 -18.45 -3.55
C CYS A 59 -10.48 -18.21 -2.56
N PHE A 60 -10.58 -18.78 -1.36
CA PHE A 60 -9.50 -18.73 -0.39
C PHE A 60 -8.63 -19.98 -0.49
N LEU A 61 -7.32 -19.79 -0.42
CA LEU A 61 -6.37 -20.86 -0.17
C LEU A 61 -5.93 -20.79 1.29
N TYR A 62 -6.09 -21.88 2.02
CA TYR A 62 -5.66 -22.00 3.41
C TYR A 62 -4.91 -23.31 3.65
N GLY A 63 -4.08 -23.34 4.68
CA GLY A 63 -3.29 -24.52 5.03
C GLY A 63 -2.03 -24.13 5.79
N VAL A 64 -1.01 -24.98 5.71
CA VAL A 64 0.29 -24.75 6.34
C VAL A 64 1.32 -24.53 5.24
N PRO A 65 1.98 -23.36 5.17
CA PRO A 65 3.02 -23.08 4.19
C PRO A 65 4.08 -24.18 4.17
N GLY A 66 4.38 -24.72 2.99
CA GLY A 66 5.36 -25.80 2.81
C GLY A 66 4.86 -27.21 3.18
N ALA A 67 3.62 -27.38 3.64
CA ALA A 67 3.05 -28.70 3.94
C ALA A 67 1.82 -29.02 3.09
N TYR A 68 0.76 -28.21 3.17
CA TYR A 68 -0.45 -28.40 2.37
C TYR A 68 -1.23 -27.11 2.18
N GLY A 69 -1.98 -27.02 1.09
CA GLY A 69 -2.93 -25.94 0.81
C GLY A 69 -4.23 -26.51 0.27
N VAL A 70 -5.35 -25.98 0.73
CA VAL A 70 -6.70 -26.36 0.31
C VAL A 70 -7.40 -25.11 -0.21
N ALA A 71 -7.97 -25.22 -1.41
CA ALA A 71 -8.83 -24.18 -1.98
C ALA A 71 -10.27 -24.35 -1.49
N THR A 72 -10.92 -23.25 -1.14
CA THR A 72 -12.36 -23.24 -0.85
C THR A 72 -13.21 -23.32 -2.11
N MET A 73 -14.50 -23.57 -1.92
CA MET A 73 -15.51 -23.22 -2.92
C MET A 73 -15.51 -21.69 -3.14
N PRO A 74 -15.97 -21.22 -4.31
CA PRO A 74 -16.09 -19.78 -4.59
C PRO A 74 -17.15 -19.15 -3.70
N PHE A 75 -16.83 -17.98 -3.14
CA PHE A 75 -17.73 -17.09 -2.41
C PHE A 75 -18.03 -15.84 -3.24
N SER A 76 -19.14 -15.17 -2.94
CA SER A 76 -19.36 -13.81 -3.46
C SER A 76 -18.30 -12.85 -2.90
N VAL A 77 -18.00 -11.76 -3.62
CA VAL A 77 -17.00 -10.76 -3.20
C VAL A 77 -17.23 -10.26 -1.78
N ARG A 78 -18.47 -9.86 -1.47
CA ARG A 78 -18.85 -9.31 -0.17
C ARG A 78 -18.67 -10.32 0.96
N GLU A 79 -19.13 -11.56 0.75
CA GLU A 79 -18.94 -12.62 1.74
C GLU A 79 -17.47 -12.93 1.92
N GLY A 80 -16.70 -12.99 0.82
CA GLY A 80 -15.28 -13.23 0.85
C GLY A 80 -14.53 -12.20 1.70
N ILE A 81 -14.75 -10.91 1.46
CA ILE A 81 -14.09 -9.85 2.21
C ILE A 81 -14.42 -9.94 3.71
N ASN A 82 -15.68 -10.19 4.06
CA ASN A 82 -16.07 -10.36 5.47
C ASN A 82 -15.39 -11.58 6.10
N ILE A 83 -15.38 -12.73 5.43
CA ILE A 83 -14.66 -13.95 5.86
C ILE A 83 -13.17 -13.65 6.08
N PHE A 84 -12.56 -12.88 5.18
CA PHE A 84 -11.16 -12.50 5.30
C PHE A 84 -10.88 -11.57 6.49
N LEU A 85 -11.75 -10.59 6.72
CA LEU A 85 -11.64 -9.66 7.85
C LEU A 85 -11.88 -10.37 9.20
N ASP A 86 -12.83 -11.29 9.26
CA ASP A 86 -13.13 -12.08 10.46
C ASP A 86 -12.06 -13.12 10.78
N GLY A 87 -11.34 -13.61 9.75
CA GLY A 87 -10.29 -14.62 9.92
C GLY A 87 -10.82 -16.05 10.11
N MET A 88 -12.10 -16.28 9.79
CA MET A 88 -12.77 -17.58 9.92
C MET A 88 -13.64 -17.85 8.70
N ILE A 89 -13.56 -19.09 8.19
CA ILE A 89 -14.42 -19.62 7.14
C ILE A 89 -15.58 -20.39 7.81
N PRO A 90 -16.81 -19.84 7.85
CA PRO A 90 -17.91 -20.40 8.63
C PRO A 90 -18.31 -21.80 8.13
N THR A 91 -18.33 -22.01 6.81
CA THR A 91 -18.77 -23.26 6.18
C THR A 91 -17.86 -24.45 6.47
N LYS A 92 -16.62 -24.21 6.90
CA LYS A 92 -15.65 -25.23 7.29
C LYS A 92 -15.34 -25.23 8.78
N ASN A 93 -15.95 -24.31 9.54
CA ASN A 93 -15.61 -24.02 10.93
C ASN A 93 -14.09 -23.89 11.14
N LEU A 94 -13.41 -23.27 10.16
CA LEU A 94 -11.96 -23.17 10.12
C LEU A 94 -11.53 -21.74 10.36
N ARG A 95 -10.71 -21.54 11.38
CA ARG A 95 -10.11 -20.25 11.72
C ARG A 95 -8.67 -20.24 11.24
N PHE A 96 -8.35 -19.39 10.27
CA PHE A 96 -6.98 -19.21 9.77
C PHE A 96 -6.26 -18.03 10.43
N ARG A 97 -6.99 -17.19 11.19
CA ARG A 97 -6.41 -16.13 12.02
C ARG A 97 -7.10 -16.02 13.38
N GLU A 98 -6.32 -15.87 14.45
CA GLU A 98 -6.85 -15.76 15.82
C GLU A 98 -7.63 -14.47 16.06
N THR A 99 -7.12 -13.34 15.59
CA THR A 99 -7.73 -12.01 15.80
C THR A 99 -8.32 -11.45 14.51
N PRO A 100 -9.53 -10.86 14.53
CA PRO A 100 -10.08 -10.17 13.36
C PRO A 100 -9.27 -8.90 13.04
N LEU A 101 -9.27 -8.50 11.77
CA LEU A 101 -8.73 -7.20 11.35
C LEU A 101 -9.78 -6.13 11.64
N VAL A 102 -9.56 -5.33 12.68
CA VAL A 102 -10.43 -4.20 13.02
C VAL A 102 -9.73 -2.91 12.68
N PHE A 103 -10.28 -2.15 11.74
CA PHE A 103 -9.79 -0.80 11.45
C PHE A 103 -10.25 0.14 12.56
N LYS A 104 -9.33 0.47 13.46
CA LYS A 104 -9.55 1.56 14.43
C LYS A 104 -9.52 2.88 13.67
N VAL A 105 -10.69 3.38 13.28
CA VAL A 105 -10.83 4.79 12.88
C VAL A 105 -10.71 5.60 14.16
N SER A 106 -9.48 6.00 14.51
CA SER A 106 -9.24 6.92 15.60
C SER A 106 -9.84 8.28 15.24
N LYS A 107 -11.11 8.48 15.58
CA LYS A 107 -11.64 9.84 15.74
C LYS A 107 -11.00 10.41 17.00
N THR A 108 -10.44 11.61 16.87
CA THR A 108 -9.86 12.45 17.92
C THR A 108 -8.60 11.91 18.60
N ALA A 109 -7.43 12.36 18.12
CA ALA A 109 -6.31 12.60 19.03
C ALA A 109 -6.67 13.81 19.90
N ASN A 110 -6.51 13.69 21.22
CA ASN A 110 -6.72 14.81 22.13
C ASN A 110 -5.71 15.91 21.81
N GLU A 111 -6.19 17.11 21.46
CA GLU A 111 -5.37 18.29 21.12
C GLU A 111 -4.40 18.71 22.24
N GLU A 112 -4.61 18.21 23.46
CA GLU A 112 -3.82 18.53 24.66
C GLU A 112 -2.43 17.86 24.69
N GLU A 113 -2.24 16.70 24.05
CA GLU A 113 -0.92 16.01 24.01
C GLU A 113 0.08 16.70 23.06
N VAL A 114 -0.42 17.44 22.06
CA VAL A 114 0.38 18.13 21.02
C VAL A 114 1.15 19.35 21.58
N LYS A 115 0.86 19.81 22.80
CA LYS A 115 1.53 20.97 23.42
C LYS A 115 2.91 20.66 24.02
N ARG A 116 3.27 19.38 24.23
CA ARG A 116 4.57 18.98 24.81
C ARG A 116 5.56 18.38 23.81
N SER A 117 5.11 18.11 22.59
CA SER A 117 5.95 17.55 21.52
C SER A 117 6.86 18.61 20.92
N SER A 118 8.15 18.32 20.82
CA SER A 118 9.09 19.10 20.02
C SER A 118 8.61 19.13 18.56
N ARG A 119 8.76 20.29 17.91
CA ARG A 119 8.49 20.45 16.49
C ARG A 119 9.81 20.61 15.74
N TYR A 120 9.96 19.86 14.67
CA TYR A 120 11.12 19.93 13.79
C TYR A 120 10.66 20.51 12.46
N ASP A 121 11.04 21.76 12.22
CA ASP A 121 10.70 22.45 10.98
C ASP A 121 11.72 22.11 9.90
N TYR A 122 11.24 21.89 8.68
CA TYR A 122 12.08 21.76 7.50
C TYR A 122 11.77 22.89 6.51
N PRO A 123 12.79 23.54 5.94
CA PRO A 123 12.58 24.61 4.97
C PRO A 123 12.07 24.05 3.64
N ALA A 124 11.61 24.94 2.77
CA ALA A 124 11.33 24.58 1.40
C ALA A 124 12.61 24.07 0.72
N MET A 125 12.50 22.97 -0.02
CA MET A 125 13.63 22.30 -0.66
C MET A 125 13.31 22.03 -2.12
N VAL A 126 14.28 22.28 -3.00
CA VAL A 126 14.20 21.90 -4.41
C VAL A 126 15.34 20.96 -4.74
N LYS A 127 15.02 19.89 -5.49
CA LYS A 127 15.99 18.93 -5.99
C LYS A 127 15.73 18.59 -7.44
N LYS A 128 16.75 18.76 -8.28
CA LYS A 128 16.78 18.36 -9.68
C LYS A 128 17.60 17.08 -9.81
N LEU A 129 16.98 16.07 -10.41
CA LEU A 129 17.60 14.78 -10.75
C LEU A 129 17.38 14.54 -12.25
N GLY A 130 18.29 15.09 -13.07
CA GLY A 130 18.16 15.05 -14.53
C GLY A 130 16.89 15.78 -15.00
N ASN A 131 15.95 15.03 -15.59
CA ASN A 131 14.68 15.57 -16.10
C ASN A 131 13.60 15.71 -15.01
N PHE A 132 13.84 15.20 -13.80
CA PHE A 132 12.90 15.25 -12.70
C PHE A 132 13.22 16.41 -11.76
N THR A 133 12.22 17.20 -11.39
CA THR A 133 12.35 18.26 -10.38
C THR A 133 11.36 17.99 -9.25
N LEU A 134 11.89 17.82 -8.05
CA LEU A 134 11.12 17.74 -6.81
C LEU A 134 11.11 19.10 -6.13
N THR A 135 9.92 19.61 -5.85
CA THR A 135 9.69 20.79 -5.03
C THR A 135 8.96 20.38 -3.76
N ALA A 136 9.60 20.56 -2.61
CA ALA A 136 8.99 20.33 -1.31
C ALA A 136 8.74 21.67 -0.62
N GLU A 137 7.50 21.92 -0.22
CA GLU A 137 7.12 23.08 0.58
C GLU A 137 7.64 22.92 2.01
N SER A 138 7.88 24.04 2.71
CA SER A 138 8.27 24.01 4.12
C SER A 138 7.17 23.39 4.97
N GLY A 139 7.53 22.58 5.95
CA GLY A 139 6.58 21.99 6.88
C GLY A 139 7.21 21.72 8.24
N SER A 140 6.46 21.06 9.11
CA SER A 140 6.89 20.71 10.46
C SER A 140 6.55 19.26 10.78
N PHE A 141 7.46 18.59 11.47
CA PHE A 141 7.23 17.27 12.06
C PHE A 141 6.99 17.44 13.55
N ILE A 142 6.06 16.65 14.08
CA ILE A 142 5.73 16.62 15.50
C ILE A 142 6.42 15.41 16.11
N ASP A 143 7.10 15.59 17.23
CA ASP A 143 7.68 14.50 17.99
C ASP A 143 6.60 13.51 18.44
N SER A 144 6.91 12.22 18.36
CA SER A 144 5.96 11.11 18.56
C SER A 144 4.77 11.08 17.57
N GLY A 145 4.83 11.82 16.46
CA GLY A 145 3.84 11.78 15.38
C GLY A 145 4.19 10.77 14.28
N ILE A 146 3.17 10.13 13.70
CA ILE A 146 3.32 9.32 12.48
C ILE A 146 2.93 10.19 11.29
N VAL A 147 3.87 10.45 10.38
CA VAL A 147 3.60 11.12 9.11
C VAL A 147 3.57 10.09 7.99
N VAL A 148 2.44 10.03 7.29
CA VAL A 148 2.25 9.14 6.14
C VAL A 148 2.42 9.94 4.85
N MET A 149 3.40 9.56 4.02
CA MET A 149 3.58 10.14 2.69
C MET A 149 2.83 9.31 1.64
N LEU A 150 1.85 9.92 0.97
CA LEU A 150 1.08 9.31 -0.10
C LEU A 150 1.39 10.01 -1.43
N GLY A 151 1.32 9.27 -2.54
CA GLY A 151 1.57 9.79 -3.88
C GLY A 151 1.86 8.66 -4.86
N GLU A 152 2.10 8.99 -6.13
CA GLU A 152 2.53 8.02 -7.13
C GLU A 152 4.04 7.73 -7.06
N ASN A 153 4.48 6.67 -7.71
CA ASN A 153 5.86 6.27 -7.86
C ASN A 153 6.52 7.28 -8.78
N GLY A 154 7.73 7.70 -8.39
CA GLY A 154 8.42 8.76 -9.12
C GLY A 154 8.00 10.18 -8.73
N THR A 155 7.05 10.38 -7.81
CA THR A 155 6.73 11.73 -7.26
C THR A 155 7.81 12.29 -6.32
N GLY A 156 8.85 11.51 -6.01
CA GLY A 156 9.98 11.97 -5.20
C GLY A 156 9.85 11.72 -3.69
N LYS A 157 8.89 10.92 -3.22
CA LYS A 157 8.75 10.50 -1.80
C LYS A 157 10.08 10.00 -1.20
N THR A 158 10.73 9.04 -1.87
CA THR A 158 12.04 8.51 -1.44
C THR A 158 13.13 9.58 -1.47
N THR A 159 13.09 10.50 -2.44
CA THR A 159 14.03 11.61 -2.55
C THR A 159 13.85 12.59 -1.39
N LEU A 160 12.61 12.91 -1.00
CA LEU A 160 12.30 13.74 0.16
C LEU A 160 12.80 13.12 1.47
N ILE A 161 12.61 11.81 1.65
CA ILE A 161 13.14 11.07 2.81
C ILE A 161 14.67 11.16 2.85
N ARG A 162 15.34 10.94 1.71
CA ARG A 162 16.81 11.03 1.63
C ARG A 162 17.33 12.45 1.91
N MET A 163 16.61 13.48 1.48
CA MET A 163 16.96 14.87 1.81
C MET A 163 16.77 15.17 3.29
N SER A 164 15.65 14.74 3.86
CA SER A 164 15.33 14.93 5.28
C SER A 164 16.30 14.18 6.20
N ALA A 165 16.80 13.02 5.77
CA ALA A 165 17.82 12.25 6.48
C ALA A 165 19.25 12.83 6.34
N GLY A 166 19.46 13.83 5.48
CA GLY A 166 20.79 14.40 5.19
C GLY A 166 21.64 13.56 4.23
N ASN A 167 21.12 12.46 3.68
CA ASN A 167 21.82 11.61 2.72
C ASN A 167 21.87 12.21 1.30
N LEU A 168 21.01 13.18 1.00
CA LEU A 168 20.98 13.89 -0.27
C LEU A 168 20.85 15.40 -0.02
N LYS A 169 21.75 16.21 -0.57
CA LYS A 169 21.67 17.67 -0.41
C LYS A 169 20.64 18.28 -1.37
N PRO A 170 19.82 19.24 -0.94
CA PRO A 170 19.00 20.05 -1.84
C PRO A 170 19.90 20.87 -2.77
N ASP A 171 19.39 21.24 -3.94
CA ASP A 171 20.15 22.04 -4.92
C ASP A 171 20.05 23.55 -4.65
N ASP A 172 19.00 23.99 -3.94
CA ASP A 172 18.92 25.37 -3.48
C ASP A 172 19.86 25.58 -2.28
N ASP A 173 20.68 26.62 -2.40
CA ASP A 173 21.76 27.02 -1.48
C ASP A 173 21.23 27.64 -0.17
N VAL A 174 20.02 27.28 0.23
CA VAL A 174 19.47 27.69 1.53
C VAL A 174 20.23 26.89 2.57
N LYS A 175 21.07 27.59 3.35
CA LYS A 175 21.73 27.12 4.57
C LYS A 175 20.70 26.45 5.48
N SER A 176 20.44 25.18 5.22
CA SER A 176 19.68 24.33 6.10
C SER A 176 20.66 24.00 7.19
N SER A 177 20.44 24.57 8.37
CA SER A 177 20.83 23.91 9.61
C SER A 177 20.29 22.49 9.51
N VAL A 178 21.15 21.59 9.03
CA VAL A 178 20.85 20.19 8.77
C VAL A 178 20.32 19.65 10.09
N CYS A 179 19.01 19.42 10.15
CA CYS A 179 18.42 18.70 11.25
C CYS A 179 18.97 17.28 11.11
N TYR A 180 20.02 16.96 11.86
CA TYR A 180 20.49 15.60 12.01
C TYR A 180 19.37 14.80 12.67
N ILE A 181 18.48 14.21 11.88
CA ILE A 181 17.61 13.15 12.36
C ILE A 181 18.54 11.92 12.48
N GLN A 182 19.27 11.84 13.59
CA GLN A 182 19.98 10.64 13.99
C GLN A 182 18.93 9.57 14.32
N MET A 183 18.52 8.80 13.30
CA MET A 183 17.83 7.53 13.51
C MET A 183 18.83 6.53 14.09
N THR A 184 19.02 6.59 15.40
CA THR A 184 19.89 5.66 16.12
C THR A 184 19.13 4.35 16.27
N TRP A 185 19.43 3.37 15.41
CA TRP A 185 18.96 2.00 15.58
C TRP A 185 19.70 1.37 16.76
N LYS A 186 19.05 1.26 17.91
CA LYS A 186 19.53 0.43 19.02
C LYS A 186 18.79 -0.90 18.94
N ILE A 187 19.45 -1.89 18.36
CA ILE A 187 19.02 -3.29 18.44
C ILE A 187 19.44 -3.79 19.82
N SER A 188 18.48 -4.11 20.66
CA SER A 188 18.66 -4.98 21.83
C SER A 188 18.17 -6.38 21.47
#